data_AF-A0A5C6PHK2-F1
#
_entry.id   AF-A0A5C6PHK2-F1
#
_cell.length_a   1.000
_cell.length_b   1.000
_cell.length_c   1.000
_cell.angle_alpha   90.00
_cell.angle_beta   90.00
_cell.angle_gamma   90.00
#
_symmetry.space_group_name_H-M   'P 1'
#
loop_
_entity.id
_entity.type
_entity.pdbx_description
1 polymer ?
#
loop_
_entity_poly.entity_id
_entity_poly.type
_entity_poly.pdbx_seq_one_letter_code
_entity_poly.pdbx_strand_id
1 'polypeptide(L)'
;MKICKIGPGAEAADPPTFRLVVSVSARSSEMNSVGEACTDLKREYDQCFNRWFAEKFLKGDRSGDPCTDSFRKYQHCVQKAIKEKDIPIEGVDFMGPNKDKPEG
;
A
#
# COMPACT_ATOMS: atom_id res chain seq x y z
N MET A 1 -30.97 -35.73 -28.62
CA MET A 1 -31.84 -34.55 -28.75
C MET A 1 -33.25 -34.98 -28.37
N LYS A 2 -33.92 -34.43 -27.35
CA LYS A 2 -34.00 -33.04 -26.90
C LYS A 2 -34.70 -33.06 -25.52
N ILE A 3 -34.28 -32.16 -24.60
CA ILE A 3 -35.12 -31.43 -23.61
C ILE A 3 -35.52 -32.25 -22.34
N CYS A 4 -35.42 -31.80 -21.08
CA CYS A 4 -34.99 -30.56 -20.43
C CYS A 4 -34.50 -30.88 -19.01
N LYS A 5 -33.44 -30.21 -18.56
CA LYS A 5 -32.96 -30.20 -17.18
C LYS A 5 -33.53 -28.95 -16.51
N ILE A 6 -34.44 -29.12 -15.56
CA ILE A 6 -34.85 -28.08 -14.61
C ILE A 6 -35.06 -28.78 -13.26
N GLY A 7 -34.05 -28.73 -12.41
CA GLY A 7 -34.18 -29.10 -11.00
C GLY A 7 -34.84 -27.95 -10.23
N PRO A 8 -35.72 -28.23 -9.27
CA PRO A 8 -36.40 -27.22 -8.47
C PRO A 8 -35.47 -26.68 -7.39
N GLY A 9 -35.46 -25.37 -7.23
CA GLY A 9 -34.71 -24.69 -6.17
C GLY A 9 -34.96 -23.20 -6.23
N ALA A 10 -36.23 -22.83 -6.15
CA ALA A 10 -36.61 -21.46 -5.86
C ALA A 10 -36.12 -21.13 -4.45
N GLU A 11 -35.42 -20.02 -4.28
CA GLU A 11 -35.84 -19.08 -3.25
C GLU A 11 -35.54 -17.67 -3.73
N ALA A 12 -36.61 -16.88 -3.74
CA ALA A 12 -36.65 -15.52 -4.22
C ALA A 12 -36.29 -14.55 -3.10
N ALA A 13 -35.71 -13.43 -3.54
CA ALA A 13 -35.74 -12.13 -2.88
C ALA A 13 -34.99 -11.96 -1.55
N ASP A 14 -33.95 -11.12 -1.56
CA ASP A 14 -34.03 -9.90 -0.76
C ASP A 14 -33.39 -8.70 -1.51
N PRO A 15 -34.05 -7.51 -1.53
CA PRO A 15 -33.74 -6.33 -2.34
C PRO A 15 -32.45 -5.55 -1.98
N PRO A 16 -32.05 -4.57 -2.83
CA PRO A 16 -30.91 -3.70 -2.56
C PRO A 16 -31.22 -2.77 -1.39
N THR A 17 -30.16 -2.35 -0.67
CA THR A 17 -30.15 -1.44 0.49
C THR A 17 -30.09 -2.19 1.82
N PHE A 18 -29.08 -1.87 2.63
CA PHE A 18 -28.90 -2.29 4.02
C PHE A 18 -28.00 -3.52 4.32
N ARG A 19 -26.79 -3.52 3.75
CA ARG A 19 -25.61 -3.91 4.56
C ARG A 19 -24.39 -3.17 4.01
N LEU A 20 -24.13 -1.99 4.57
CA LEU A 20 -22.79 -1.41 4.64
C LEU A 20 -21.95 -2.28 5.60
N VAL A 21 -21.79 -3.57 5.29
CA VAL A 21 -20.62 -4.30 5.76
C VAL A 21 -19.50 -3.78 4.88
N VAL A 22 -18.46 -3.24 5.49
CA VAL A 22 -17.19 -2.99 4.83
C VAL A 22 -16.76 -4.33 4.21
N SER A 23 -17.16 -4.58 2.97
CA SER A 23 -16.61 -5.63 2.14
C SER A 23 -15.22 -5.17 1.75
N VAL A 24 -14.30 -5.26 2.72
CA VAL A 24 -12.90 -5.55 2.44
C VAL A 24 -12.90 -6.94 1.82
N SER A 25 -13.24 -6.99 0.52
CA SER A 25 -12.95 -8.16 -0.31
C SER A 25 -11.45 -8.38 -0.19
N ALA A 26 -11.05 -9.36 0.61
CA ALA A 26 -9.66 -9.78 0.75
C ALA A 26 -9.17 -10.32 -0.60
N ARG A 27 -8.69 -9.41 -1.45
CA ARG A 27 -7.79 -9.69 -2.57
C ARG A 27 -6.65 -8.69 -2.41
N SER A 28 -5.47 -9.24 -2.11
CA SER A 28 -4.22 -8.54 -1.84
C SER A 28 -4.01 -7.31 -2.72
N SER A 29 -4.09 -6.14 -2.13
CA SER A 29 -3.31 -4.98 -2.55
C SER A 29 -2.13 -4.83 -1.57
N GLU A 30 -1.45 -5.94 -1.29
CA GLU A 30 -0.20 -5.94 -0.55
C GLU A 30 0.89 -5.59 -1.58
N MET A 31 1.36 -4.34 -1.59
CA MET A 31 2.54 -4.01 -2.37
C MET A 31 3.73 -4.69 -1.71
N ASN A 32 4.23 -5.74 -2.36
CA ASN A 32 5.44 -6.43 -1.93
C ASN A 32 6.61 -5.43 -1.88
N SER A 33 7.49 -5.61 -0.90
CA SER A 33 8.72 -4.82 -0.85
C SER A 33 9.74 -5.31 -1.88
N VAL A 34 10.81 -4.54 -2.09
CA VAL A 34 11.94 -4.89 -2.98
C VAL A 34 12.59 -6.21 -2.59
N GLY A 35 12.58 -6.52 -1.28
CA GLY A 35 12.93 -7.84 -0.75
C GLY A 35 11.72 -8.46 -0.09
N GLU A 36 11.47 -9.76 -0.35
CA GLU A 36 10.35 -10.50 0.24
C GLU A 36 10.40 -10.50 1.77
N ALA A 37 11.60 -10.59 2.35
CA ALA A 37 11.83 -10.50 3.81
C ALA A 37 11.48 -9.13 4.41
N CYS A 38 11.35 -8.09 3.59
CA CYS A 38 10.99 -6.74 4.03
C CYS A 38 9.49 -6.45 3.87
N THR A 39 8.70 -7.37 3.29
CA THR A 39 7.28 -7.15 3.01
C THR A 39 6.46 -7.01 4.30
N ASP A 40 6.70 -7.84 5.31
CA ASP A 40 6.00 -7.73 6.59
C ASP A 40 6.34 -6.43 7.32
N LEU A 41 7.62 -6.04 7.32
CA LEU A 41 8.09 -4.78 7.89
C LEU A 41 7.51 -3.56 7.16
N LYS A 42 7.40 -3.63 5.83
CA LYS A 42 6.75 -2.59 5.01
C LYS A 42 5.31 -2.40 5.47
N ARG A 43 4.57 -3.50 5.63
CA ARG A 43 3.15 -3.48 5.96
C ARG A 43 2.88 -2.80 7.30
N GLU A 44 3.67 -3.14 8.31
CA GLU A 44 3.57 -2.52 9.64
C GLU A 44 3.87 -1.01 9.57
N TYR A 45 4.93 -0.64 8.87
CA TYR A 45 5.30 0.77 8.69
C TYR A 45 4.26 1.55 7.88
N ASP A 46 3.80 1.06 6.74
CA ASP A 46 2.79 1.70 5.89
C ASP A 46 1.49 1.93 6.66
N GLN A 47 1.04 0.97 7.46
CA GLN A 47 -0.16 1.12 8.27
C GLN A 47 -0.01 2.22 9.31
N CYS A 48 1.13 2.26 10.01
CA CYS A 48 1.42 3.30 10.98
C CYS A 48 1.51 4.68 10.31
N PHE A 49 2.28 4.77 9.21
CA PHE A 49 2.51 6.00 8.48
C PHE A 49 1.21 6.56 7.90
N ASN A 50 0.37 5.74 7.24
CA ASN A 50 -0.89 6.19 6.66
C ASN A 50 -1.82 6.78 7.72
N ARG A 51 -1.85 6.18 8.91
CA ARG A 51 -2.63 6.68 10.04
C ARG A 51 -2.08 8.02 10.54
N TRP A 52 -0.79 8.08 10.83
CA TRP A 52 -0.15 9.30 11.30
C TRP A 52 -0.26 10.44 10.27
N PHE A 53 -0.08 10.13 8.99
CA PHE A 53 -0.18 11.08 7.89
C PHE A 53 -1.58 11.69 7.81
N ALA A 54 -2.62 10.86 7.83
CA ALA A 54 -4.01 11.31 7.75
C ALA A 54 -4.46 12.08 9.00
N GLU A 55 -4.04 11.66 10.19
CA GLU A 55 -4.56 12.18 11.45
C GLU A 55 -3.73 13.32 12.04
N LYS A 56 -2.42 13.36 11.77
CA LYS A 56 -1.48 14.33 12.37
C LYS A 56 -0.94 15.28 11.33
N PHE A 57 -0.22 14.74 10.34
CA PHE A 57 0.49 15.56 9.36
C PHE A 57 -0.46 16.46 8.55
N LEU A 58 -1.53 15.90 7.99
CA LEU A 58 -2.52 16.68 7.23
C LEU A 58 -3.31 17.68 8.09
N LYS A 59 -3.42 17.44 9.40
CA LYS A 59 -4.11 18.36 10.33
C LYS A 59 -3.19 19.44 10.89
N GLY A 60 -1.91 19.46 10.50
CA GLY A 60 -0.92 20.42 10.96
C GLY A 60 -0.26 20.08 12.30
N ASP A 61 -0.56 18.91 12.87
CA ASP A 61 0.10 18.40 14.07
C ASP A 61 1.41 17.71 13.66
N ARG A 62 2.54 18.37 13.96
CA ARG A 62 3.89 17.88 13.67
C ARG A 62 4.53 17.20 14.89
N SER A 63 3.73 16.77 15.85
CA SER A 63 4.24 15.93 16.94
C SER A 63 4.94 14.72 16.32
N GLY A 64 6.14 14.44 16.79
CA GLY A 64 7.11 13.55 16.13
C GLY A 64 6.52 12.22 15.65
N ASP A 65 7.14 11.66 14.61
CA ASP A 65 6.63 10.49 13.91
C ASP A 65 6.73 9.23 14.81
N PRO A 66 5.59 8.63 15.22
CA PRO A 66 5.57 7.46 16.10
C PRO A 66 6.02 6.19 15.37
N CYS A 67 6.18 6.23 14.04
CA CYS A 67 6.54 5.10 13.20
C CYS A 67 8.06 5.03 12.95
N THR A 68 8.85 5.93 13.54
CA THR A 68 10.30 6.04 13.34
C THR A 68 11.04 4.73 13.63
N ASP A 69 10.66 3.99 14.68
CA ASP A 69 11.32 2.72 15.03
C ASP A 69 11.07 1.61 14.01
N SER A 70 9.82 1.45 13.54
CA SER A 70 9.46 0.50 12.49
C SER A 70 10.07 0.92 11.15
N PHE A 71 10.13 2.23 10.87
CA PHE A 71 10.78 2.78 9.68
C PHE A 71 12.27 2.42 9.62
N ARG A 72 13.01 2.58 10.72
CA ARG A 72 14.45 2.25 10.77
C ARG A 72 14.73 0.79 10.42
N LYS A 73 13.91 -0.13 10.93
CA LYS A 73 14.02 -1.56 10.62
C LYS A 73 13.73 -1.84 9.16
N TYR A 74 12.65 -1.27 8.64
CA TYR A 74 12.25 -1.40 7.24
C TYR A 74 13.30 -0.81 6.28
N GLN A 75 13.78 0.40 6.56
CA GLN A 75 14.79 1.11 5.78
C GLN A 75 16.07 0.28 5.67
N HIS A 76 16.57 -0.27 6.78
CA HIS A 76 17.77 -1.09 6.76
C HIS A 76 17.58 -2.37 5.93
N CYS A 77 16.41 -3.01 6.04
CA CYS A 77 16.06 -4.19 5.24
C CYS A 77 16.04 -3.85 3.73
N VAL A 78 15.38 -2.76 3.36
CA VAL A 78 15.24 -2.35 1.96
C VAL A 78 16.56 -1.89 1.37
N GLN A 79 17.37 -1.15 2.11
CA GLN A 79 18.68 -0.69 1.62
C GLN A 79 19.60 -1.88 1.32
N LYS A 80 19.54 -2.94 2.13
CA LYS A 80 20.22 -4.20 1.83
C LYS A 80 19.67 -4.85 0.55
N ALA A 81 18.35 -4.98 0.44
CA ALA A 81 17.71 -5.59 -0.72
C ALA A 81 18.00 -4.83 -2.03
N ILE A 82 18.05 -3.51 -1.99
CA ILE A 82 18.39 -2.65 -3.14
C ILE A 82 19.83 -2.91 -3.60
N LYS A 83 20.77 -2.99 -2.66
CA LYS A 83 22.17 -3.32 -2.96
C LYS A 83 22.32 -4.72 -3.56
N GLU A 84 21.55 -5.69 -3.06
CA GLU A 84 21.56 -7.07 -3.58
C GLU A 84 20.91 -7.19 -4.97
N LYS A 85 19.94 -6.32 -5.28
CA LYS A 85 19.24 -6.29 -6.57
C LYS A 85 19.87 -5.34 -7.60
N ASP A 86 21.01 -4.72 -7.25
CA ASP A 86 21.74 -3.78 -8.11
C ASP A 86 20.85 -2.64 -8.64
N ILE A 87 20.00 -2.07 -7.76
CA ILE A 87 19.11 -0.97 -8.14
C ILE A 87 19.84 0.37 -7.92
N PRO A 88 20.13 1.16 -8.97
CA PRO A 88 20.85 2.42 -8.84
C PRO A 88 19.93 3.51 -8.28
N ILE A 89 20.07 3.80 -6.99
CA ILE A 89 19.39 4.92 -6.30
C ILE A 89 20.38 5.97 -5.77
N GLU A 90 21.68 5.71 -5.84
CA GLU A 90 22.69 6.71 -5.50
C GLU A 90 22.85 7.70 -6.66
N GLY A 91 22.86 9.00 -6.36
CA GLY A 91 23.05 10.06 -7.36
C GLY A 91 21.78 10.50 -8.12
N VAL A 92 20.59 10.06 -7.68
CA VAL A 92 19.34 10.66 -8.16
C VAL A 92 19.06 11.94 -7.37
N ASP A 93 18.94 13.06 -8.09
CA ASP A 93 18.60 14.34 -7.47
C ASP A 93 17.16 14.34 -6.98
N PHE A 94 16.94 14.91 -5.79
CA PHE A 94 15.61 15.05 -5.24
C PHE A 94 14.79 15.99 -6.13
N MET A 95 13.65 15.49 -6.65
CA MET A 95 12.80 16.16 -7.65
C MET A 95 13.41 16.31 -9.06
N GLY A 96 14.56 15.67 -9.33
CA GLY A 96 15.21 15.67 -10.63
C GLY A 96 15.83 17.02 -11.03
N PRO A 97 16.54 17.06 -12.17
CA PRO A 97 17.11 18.31 -12.67
C PRO A 97 15.99 19.30 -13.04
N ASN A 98 16.09 20.51 -12.51
CA ASN A 98 15.19 21.60 -12.84
C ASN A 98 15.37 21.95 -14.33
N LYS A 99 14.36 21.66 -15.16
CA LYS A 99 14.40 21.95 -16.61
C LYS A 99 14.09 23.42 -16.95
N ASP A 100 13.97 24.29 -15.94
CA ASP A 100 13.50 25.67 -16.11
C ASP A 100 14.58 26.73 -15.84
N LYS A 101 15.87 26.38 -15.96
CA LYS A 101 16.92 27.41 -16.06
C LYS A 101 17.43 27.49 -17.50
N PRO A 102 16.98 28.45 -18.32
CA PRO A 102 17.75 28.82 -19.49
C PRO A 102 19.13 29.26 -19.01
N GLU A 103 20.17 28.53 -19.42
CA GLU A 103 21.52 29.06 -19.43
C GLU A 103 21.52 30.24 -20.41
N GLY A 104 21.66 31.45 -19.86
CA GLY A 104 21.72 32.71 -20.58
C GLY A 104 22.54 33.71 -19.77
#